data_AF-A0A3D2TFH3-F1
#
_entry.id   AF-A0A3D2TFH3-F1
#
_cell.length_a   1.000
_cell.length_b   1.000
_cell.length_c   1.000
_cell.angle_alpha   90.00
_cell.angle_beta   90.00
_cell.angle_gamma   90.00
#
_symmetry.space_group_name_H-M   'P 1'
#
loop_
_entity.id
_entity.type
_entity.pdbx_description
1 polymer ?
#
loop_
_entity_poly.entity_id
_entity_poly.type
_entity_poly.pdbx_seq_one_letter_code
_entity_poly.pdbx_strand_id
1 'polypeptide(L)'
;ALRGDPPQSETEFVAPRGGFGYANELVEFIRQQFPAMGIAVGGYPETHQEAPSPEADLVNLKRKVDAGADAIITQLFFDNRDFFDFCDRCEQIGIHVPIVPGLLPITNGAQIQRLATLCGAKMPKTLVEQLHQHADDPQGQFNIGVEFATRQTSELLEAGVAGLHFYVLNKSEATDQVLRSVHWPR
;
A
#
# COMPACT_ATOMS: atom_id res chain seq x y z
N ALA A 1 4.97 4.90 -11.46
CA ALA A 1 3.94 5.47 -12.34
C ALA A 1 2.56 5.27 -11.71
N LEU A 2 1.78 6.35 -11.58
CA LEU A 2 0.42 6.35 -11.00
C LEU A 2 -0.52 7.08 -11.95
N ARG A 3 -1.82 6.74 -11.94
CA ARG A 3 -2.87 7.51 -12.63
C ARG A 3 -3.09 8.84 -11.93
N GLY A 4 -3.19 8.79 -10.61
CA GLY A 4 -3.64 9.90 -9.77
C GLY A 4 -5.09 9.72 -9.34
N ASP A 5 -5.42 10.40 -8.25
CA ASP A 5 -6.78 10.54 -7.74
C ASP A 5 -7.53 11.67 -8.48
N PRO A 6 -8.87 11.63 -8.54
CA PRO A 6 -9.64 12.75 -9.04
C PRO A 6 -9.39 14.03 -8.20
N PRO A 7 -9.63 15.23 -8.78
CA PRO A 7 -9.64 16.47 -8.02
C PRO A 7 -10.56 16.37 -6.79
N GLN A 8 -10.24 17.06 -5.69
CA GLN A 8 -11.02 16.97 -4.44
C GLN A 8 -12.52 17.30 -4.59
N SER A 9 -12.90 18.05 -5.62
CA SER A 9 -14.28 18.42 -5.93
C SER A 9 -15.02 17.38 -6.79
N GLU A 10 -14.36 16.32 -7.22
CA GLU A 10 -14.87 15.35 -8.19
C GLU A 10 -14.78 13.93 -7.61
N THR A 11 -15.76 13.10 -7.94
CA THR A 11 -15.82 11.70 -7.49
C THR A 11 -15.26 10.72 -8.53
N GLU A 12 -15.13 11.17 -9.78
CA GLU A 12 -14.67 10.35 -10.89
C GLU A 12 -13.43 10.97 -11.53
N PHE A 13 -12.47 10.13 -11.88
CA PHE A 13 -11.28 10.57 -12.60
C PHE A 13 -11.62 10.83 -14.07
N VAL A 14 -11.25 12.01 -14.57
CA VAL A 14 -11.32 12.36 -15.99
C VAL A 14 -9.91 12.60 -16.52
N ALA A 15 -9.54 11.88 -17.58
CA ALA A 15 -8.25 12.05 -18.22
C ALA A 15 -8.09 13.50 -18.75
N PRO A 16 -6.96 14.18 -18.47
CA PRO A 16 -6.73 15.51 -19.00
C PRO A 16 -6.62 15.48 -20.53
N ARG A 17 -7.01 16.57 -21.19
CA ARG A 17 -6.96 16.66 -22.65
C ARG A 17 -5.54 16.43 -23.16
N GLY A 18 -5.36 15.35 -23.94
CA GLY A 18 -4.05 14.96 -24.48
C GLY A 18 -3.11 14.30 -23.47
N GLY A 19 -3.58 13.98 -22.27
CA GLY A 19 -2.84 13.18 -21.29
C GLY A 19 -3.36 11.76 -21.16
N PHE A 20 -2.77 11.01 -20.22
CA PHE A 20 -3.07 9.61 -19.99
C PHE A 20 -4.35 9.41 -19.15
N GLY A 21 -5.09 8.35 -19.45
CA GLY A 21 -6.25 7.91 -18.67
C GLY A 21 -5.91 6.83 -17.64
N TYR A 22 -4.85 6.05 -17.88
CA TYR A 22 -4.45 4.93 -17.03
C TYR A 22 -2.95 4.94 -16.75
N ALA A 23 -2.57 4.31 -15.63
CA ALA A 23 -1.17 4.27 -15.22
C ALA A 23 -0.27 3.45 -16.16
N ASN A 24 -0.81 2.45 -16.89
CA ASN A 24 -0.02 1.66 -17.84
C ASN A 24 0.47 2.52 -19.02
N GLU A 25 -0.30 3.49 -19.48
CA GLU A 25 0.12 4.40 -20.57
C GLU A 25 1.34 5.23 -20.15
N LEU A 26 1.39 5.64 -18.88
CA LEU A 26 2.57 6.30 -18.31
C LEU A 26 3.76 5.34 -18.18
N VAL A 27 3.53 4.08 -17.82
CA VAL A 27 4.60 3.05 -17.80
C VAL A 27 5.18 2.86 -19.21
N GLU A 28 4.33 2.66 -20.21
CA GLU A 28 4.73 2.48 -21.62
C GLU A 28 5.53 3.70 -22.11
N PHE A 29 5.06 4.91 -21.82
CA PHE A 29 5.75 6.14 -22.17
C PHE A 29 7.15 6.21 -21.54
N ILE A 30 7.26 5.98 -20.22
CA ILE A 30 8.56 6.02 -19.54
C ILE A 30 9.49 4.95 -20.10
N ARG A 31 9.00 3.73 -20.34
CA ARG A 31 9.83 2.64 -20.87
C ARG A 31 10.34 2.92 -22.28
N GLN A 32 9.54 3.59 -23.12
CA GLN A 32 9.95 4.01 -24.46
C GLN A 32 10.98 5.14 -24.44
N GLN A 33 10.79 6.16 -23.58
CA GLN A 33 11.66 7.34 -23.56
C GLN A 33 12.92 7.15 -22.71
N PHE A 34 12.85 6.32 -21.66
CA PHE A 34 13.87 6.12 -20.65
C PHE A 34 14.02 4.64 -20.28
N PRO A 35 14.52 3.79 -21.21
CA PRO A 35 14.49 2.33 -21.06
C PRO A 35 15.24 1.79 -19.82
N ALA A 36 16.20 2.56 -19.28
CA ALA A 36 16.97 2.18 -18.09
C ALA A 36 16.36 2.63 -16.75
N MET A 37 15.27 3.40 -16.76
CA MET A 37 14.63 3.88 -15.53
C MET A 37 13.89 2.73 -14.82
N GLY A 38 14.07 2.60 -13.51
CA GLY A 38 13.26 1.71 -12.68
C GLY A 38 11.85 2.26 -12.47
N ILE A 39 10.82 1.43 -12.63
CA ILE A 39 9.41 1.84 -12.57
C ILE A 39 8.66 0.98 -11.54
N ALA A 40 8.21 1.60 -10.44
CA ALA A 40 7.25 0.97 -9.54
C ALA A 40 5.81 1.40 -9.88
N VAL A 41 4.83 0.53 -9.65
CA VAL A 41 3.39 0.82 -9.78
C VAL A 41 2.64 0.45 -8.50
N GLY A 42 1.47 1.06 -8.27
CA GLY A 42 0.61 0.74 -7.14
C GLY A 42 -0.11 -0.60 -7.31
N GLY A 43 -0.22 -1.39 -6.25
CA GLY A 43 -1.08 -2.58 -6.13
C GLY A 43 -2.03 -2.47 -4.93
N TYR A 44 -3.16 -3.18 -4.94
CA TYR A 44 -4.20 -3.03 -3.91
C TYR A 44 -4.57 -4.41 -3.35
N PRO A 45 -4.02 -4.80 -2.17
CA PRO A 45 -4.29 -6.10 -1.57
C PRO A 45 -5.79 -6.34 -1.36
N GLU A 46 -6.51 -5.29 -0.98
CA GLU A 46 -7.95 -5.32 -0.71
C GLU A 46 -8.83 -4.88 -1.88
N THR A 47 -8.30 -4.87 -3.12
CA THR A 47 -8.96 -4.37 -4.34
C THR A 47 -9.14 -2.85 -4.37
N HIS A 48 -8.83 -2.22 -5.51
CA HIS A 48 -9.09 -0.79 -5.70
C HIS A 48 -10.60 -0.47 -5.59
N GLN A 49 -10.96 0.60 -4.87
CA GLN A 49 -12.36 0.99 -4.64
C GLN A 49 -13.18 1.25 -5.91
N GLU A 50 -12.55 1.79 -6.96
CA GLU A 50 -13.16 2.00 -8.29
C GLU A 50 -13.18 0.72 -9.17
N ALA A 51 -12.58 -0.39 -8.74
CA ALA A 51 -12.55 -1.59 -9.55
C ALA A 51 -13.90 -2.32 -9.50
N PRO A 52 -14.41 -2.82 -10.65
CA PRO A 52 -15.71 -3.50 -10.69
C PRO A 52 -15.68 -4.90 -10.06
N SER A 53 -14.49 -5.51 -9.94
CA SER A 53 -14.28 -6.75 -9.22
C SER A 53 -12.79 -6.93 -8.84
N PRO A 54 -12.47 -7.81 -7.87
CA PRO A 54 -11.09 -8.15 -7.52
C PRO A 54 -10.29 -8.72 -8.70
N GLU A 55 -10.93 -9.46 -9.61
CA GLU A 55 -10.29 -10.01 -10.81
C GLU A 55 -9.97 -8.92 -11.83
N ALA A 56 -10.87 -7.96 -12.02
CA ALA A 56 -10.65 -6.84 -12.92
C ALA A 56 -9.49 -5.95 -12.45
N ASP A 57 -9.36 -5.73 -11.14
CA ASP A 57 -8.26 -4.98 -10.55
C ASP A 57 -6.90 -5.67 -10.80
N LEU A 58 -6.85 -6.98 -10.59
CA LEU A 58 -5.66 -7.79 -10.88
C LEU A 58 -5.28 -7.80 -12.36
N VAL A 59 -6.25 -7.89 -13.28
CA VAL A 59 -6.00 -7.77 -14.72
C VAL A 59 -5.40 -6.40 -15.05
N ASN A 60 -5.90 -5.32 -14.44
CA ASN A 60 -5.33 -3.99 -14.62
C ASN A 60 -3.92 -3.85 -14.02
N LEU A 61 -3.66 -4.49 -12.88
CA LEU A 61 -2.32 -4.61 -12.32
C LEU A 61 -1.37 -5.31 -13.30
N LYS A 62 -1.80 -6.45 -13.85
CA LYS A 62 -1.03 -7.20 -14.85
C LYS A 62 -0.72 -6.34 -16.07
N ARG A 63 -1.68 -5.56 -16.59
CA ARG A 63 -1.43 -4.61 -17.70
C ARG A 63 -0.31 -3.62 -17.39
N LYS A 64 -0.25 -3.09 -16.16
CA LYS A 64 0.84 -2.19 -15.73
C LYS A 64 2.19 -2.91 -15.67
N VAL A 65 2.21 -4.17 -15.24
CA VAL A 65 3.42 -5.00 -15.21
C VAL A 65 3.89 -5.35 -16.61
N ASP A 66 2.98 -5.83 -17.47
CA ASP A 66 3.27 -6.20 -18.86
C ASP A 66 3.73 -4.98 -19.70
N ALA A 67 3.30 -3.76 -19.33
CA ALA A 67 3.79 -2.50 -19.90
C ALA A 67 5.26 -2.19 -19.55
N GLY A 68 5.85 -2.90 -18.58
CA GLY A 68 7.25 -2.79 -18.18
C GLY A 68 7.48 -2.17 -16.81
N ALA A 69 6.58 -2.37 -15.84
CA ALA A 69 6.87 -2.05 -14.45
C ALA A 69 7.85 -3.07 -13.85
N ASP A 70 8.78 -2.61 -13.01
CA ASP A 70 9.84 -3.42 -12.39
C ASP A 70 9.50 -3.87 -10.97
N ALA A 71 8.55 -3.21 -10.31
CA ALA A 71 8.10 -3.54 -8.96
C ALA A 71 6.67 -3.06 -8.70
N ILE A 72 6.03 -3.67 -7.70
CA ILE A 72 4.74 -3.24 -7.17
C ILE A 72 4.95 -2.75 -5.74
N ILE A 73 4.41 -1.58 -5.40
CA ILE A 73 4.27 -1.12 -4.02
C ILE A 73 2.79 -1.17 -3.68
N THR A 74 2.43 -1.89 -2.62
CA THR A 74 1.02 -2.03 -2.26
C THR A 74 0.50 -0.77 -1.57
N GLN A 75 -0.79 -0.51 -1.70
CA GLN A 75 -1.53 0.31 -0.76
C GLN A 75 -1.39 -0.26 0.67
N LEU A 76 -1.57 0.60 1.67
CA LEU A 76 -1.60 0.20 3.08
C LEU A 76 -2.66 -0.88 3.35
N PHE A 77 -2.33 -1.77 4.28
CA PHE A 77 -3.20 -2.82 4.78
C PHE A 77 -2.88 -3.08 6.27
N PHE A 78 -3.82 -3.68 6.99
CA PHE A 78 -3.67 -3.98 8.42
C PHE A 78 -3.80 -5.48 8.76
N ASP A 79 -3.92 -6.34 7.76
CA ASP A 79 -3.85 -7.79 7.92
C ASP A 79 -2.82 -8.34 6.92
N ASN A 80 -1.75 -8.97 7.43
CA ASN A 80 -0.71 -9.54 6.57
C ASN A 80 -1.25 -10.63 5.64
N ARG A 81 -2.37 -11.28 6.00
CA ARG A 81 -3.02 -12.25 5.13
C ARG A 81 -3.56 -11.61 3.87
N ASP A 82 -4.08 -10.38 3.92
CA ASP A 82 -4.54 -9.67 2.72
C ASP A 82 -3.38 -9.45 1.74
N PHE A 83 -2.18 -9.17 2.26
CA PHE A 83 -0.97 -9.05 1.45
C PHE A 83 -0.50 -10.38 0.87
N PHE A 84 -0.47 -11.46 1.67
CA PHE A 84 -0.05 -12.78 1.21
C PHE A 84 -1.02 -13.35 0.17
N ASP A 85 -2.33 -13.30 0.43
CA ASP A 85 -3.36 -13.73 -0.52
C ASP A 85 -3.28 -12.92 -1.83
N PHE A 86 -2.95 -11.63 -1.75
CA PHE A 86 -2.71 -10.80 -2.93
C PHE A 86 -1.48 -11.24 -3.73
N CYS A 87 -0.38 -11.59 -3.06
CA CYS A 87 0.81 -12.12 -3.71
C CYS A 87 0.49 -13.43 -4.44
N ASP A 88 -0.21 -14.37 -3.80
CA ASP A 88 -0.63 -15.64 -4.39
C ASP A 88 -1.49 -15.43 -5.65
N ARG A 89 -2.46 -14.51 -5.58
CA ARG A 89 -3.32 -14.18 -6.72
C ARG A 89 -2.54 -13.49 -7.85
N CYS A 90 -1.52 -12.68 -7.54
CA CYS A 90 -0.63 -12.09 -8.52
C CYS A 90 0.20 -13.16 -9.23
N GLU A 91 0.75 -14.12 -8.49
CA GLU A 91 1.53 -15.23 -9.05
C GLU A 91 0.67 -16.10 -9.99
N GLN A 92 -0.57 -16.40 -9.61
CA GLN A 92 -1.52 -17.18 -10.41
C GLN A 92 -1.82 -16.60 -11.80
N ILE A 93 -1.66 -15.27 -11.98
CA ILE A 93 -1.88 -14.59 -13.26
C ILE A 93 -0.57 -14.22 -13.97
N GLY A 94 0.58 -14.69 -13.46
CA GLY A 94 1.89 -14.49 -14.06
C GLY A 94 2.52 -13.13 -13.79
N ILE A 95 2.22 -12.50 -12.65
CA ILE A 95 2.96 -11.35 -12.14
C ILE A 95 4.12 -11.89 -11.29
N HIS A 96 5.36 -11.65 -11.72
CA HIS A 96 6.58 -12.14 -11.05
C HIS A 96 7.55 -11.04 -10.62
N VAL A 97 7.18 -9.77 -10.83
CA VAL A 97 7.99 -8.64 -10.33
C VAL A 97 7.89 -8.57 -8.80
N PRO A 98 8.92 -8.07 -8.10
CA PRO A 98 8.88 -7.89 -6.65
C PRO A 98 7.64 -7.09 -6.20
N ILE A 99 6.93 -7.62 -5.21
CA ILE A 99 5.81 -6.96 -4.54
C ILE A 99 6.28 -6.52 -3.15
N VAL A 100 6.24 -5.21 -2.92
CA VAL A 100 6.70 -4.56 -1.69
C VAL A 100 5.48 -4.11 -0.86
N PRO A 101 5.29 -4.62 0.36
CA PRO A 101 4.21 -4.19 1.24
C PRO A 101 4.36 -2.71 1.65
N GLY A 102 3.29 -1.95 1.50
CA GLY A 102 3.13 -0.60 2.04
C GLY A 102 2.57 -0.64 3.46
N LEU A 103 3.30 -0.10 4.42
CA LEU A 103 2.95 -0.11 5.86
C LEU A 103 2.79 1.32 6.38
N LEU A 104 1.79 1.53 7.24
CA LEU A 104 1.54 2.82 7.90
C LEU A 104 1.56 2.64 9.42
N PRO A 105 2.67 2.99 10.10
CA PRO A 105 2.70 3.05 11.56
C PRO A 105 1.67 4.06 12.08
N ILE A 106 0.76 3.60 12.95
CA ILE A 106 -0.36 4.40 13.43
C ILE A 106 0.13 5.38 14.50
N THR A 107 0.00 6.68 14.25
CA THR A 107 0.35 7.70 15.25
C THR A 107 -0.87 8.34 15.93
N ASN A 108 -2.07 8.18 15.35
CA ASN A 108 -3.29 8.81 15.83
C ASN A 108 -4.52 8.01 15.34
N GLY A 109 -5.41 7.63 16.27
CA GLY A 109 -6.58 6.79 16.00
C GLY A 109 -7.60 7.42 15.05
N ALA A 110 -7.88 8.72 15.19
CA ALA A 110 -8.83 9.42 14.33
C ALA A 110 -8.29 9.60 12.90
N GLN A 111 -6.99 9.90 12.79
CA GLN A 111 -6.33 10.04 11.48
C GLN A 111 -6.34 8.71 10.73
N ILE A 112 -6.04 7.59 11.41
CA ILE A 112 -5.95 6.29 10.74
C ILE A 112 -7.32 5.79 10.28
N GLN A 113 -8.38 5.99 11.06
CA GLN A 113 -9.73 5.60 10.63
C GLN A 113 -10.17 6.33 9.36
N ARG A 114 -9.87 7.64 9.29
CA ARG A 114 -10.13 8.42 8.08
C ARG A 114 -9.34 7.91 6.89
N LEU A 115 -8.05 7.63 7.04
CA LEU A 115 -7.20 7.10 5.97
C LEU A 115 -7.66 5.71 5.51
N ALA A 116 -7.96 4.81 6.44
CA ALA A 116 -8.48 3.48 6.15
C ALA A 116 -9.79 3.56 5.34
N THR A 117 -10.69 4.49 5.71
CA THR A 117 -11.94 4.71 4.98
C THR A 117 -11.71 5.22 3.56
N LEU A 118 -10.78 6.16 3.37
CA LEU A 118 -10.45 6.72 2.05
C LEU A 118 -9.78 5.71 1.12
N CYS A 119 -8.99 4.78 1.68
CA CYS A 119 -8.28 3.77 0.92
C CYS A 119 -9.07 2.45 0.79
N GLY A 120 -10.20 2.30 1.50
CA GLY A 120 -10.98 1.07 1.56
C GLY A 120 -10.33 -0.06 2.38
N ALA A 121 -9.30 0.24 3.17
CA ALA A 121 -8.55 -0.75 3.92
C ALA A 121 -9.28 -1.18 5.20
N LYS A 122 -9.34 -2.49 5.47
CA LYS A 122 -9.98 -3.03 6.67
C LYS A 122 -9.03 -2.93 7.87
N MET A 123 -9.53 -2.34 8.95
CA MET A 123 -8.82 -2.36 10.23
C MET A 123 -9.31 -3.52 11.11
N PRO A 124 -8.40 -4.30 11.75
CA PRO A 124 -8.77 -5.27 12.76
C PRO A 124 -9.59 -4.63 13.88
N LYS A 125 -10.72 -5.26 14.23
CA LYS A 125 -11.61 -4.75 15.30
C LYS A 125 -10.87 -4.50 16.61
N THR A 126 -9.98 -5.42 16.97
CA THR A 126 -9.17 -5.32 18.19
C THR A 126 -8.29 -4.07 18.18
N LEU A 127 -7.69 -3.72 17.04
CA LEU A 127 -6.87 -2.51 16.90
C LEU A 127 -7.73 -1.25 17.05
N VAL A 128 -8.91 -1.24 16.42
CA VAL A 128 -9.87 -0.13 16.55
C VAL A 128 -10.31 0.06 17.99
N GLU A 129 -10.67 -1.03 18.68
CA GLU A 129 -11.08 -1.01 20.08
C GLU A 129 -9.96 -0.49 21.01
N GLN A 130 -8.73 -0.95 20.81
CA GLN A 130 -7.56 -0.49 21.59
C GLN A 130 -7.31 1.01 21.40
N LEU A 131 -7.37 1.50 20.15
CA LEU A 131 -7.20 2.92 19.84
C LEU A 131 -8.33 3.77 20.42
N HIS A 132 -9.57 3.26 20.42
CA HIS A 132 -10.73 3.92 21.02
C HIS A 132 -10.62 4.02 22.55
N GLN A 133 -10.16 2.96 23.22
CA GLN A 133 -9.97 2.97 24.67
C GLN A 133 -8.94 4.01 25.13
N HIS A 134 -8.03 4.42 24.24
CA HIS A 134 -6.98 5.41 24.49
C HIS A 134 -7.25 6.72 23.73
N ALA A 135 -8.50 7.04 23.38
CA ALA A 135 -8.84 8.23 22.59
C ALA A 135 -8.28 9.54 23.17
N ASP A 136 -8.23 9.65 24.50
CA ASP A 136 -7.74 10.83 25.22
C ASP A 136 -6.26 10.70 25.66
N ASP A 137 -5.56 9.63 25.25
CA ASP A 137 -4.14 9.37 25.53
C ASP A 137 -3.34 9.23 24.22
N PRO A 138 -2.81 10.34 23.68
CA PRO A 138 -2.02 10.33 22.45
C PRO A 138 -0.79 9.41 22.52
N GLN A 139 -0.15 9.31 23.69
CA GLN A 139 1.02 8.46 23.86
C GLN A 139 0.61 6.98 23.86
N GLY A 140 -0.49 6.64 24.51
CA GLY A 140 -1.10 5.31 24.46
C GLY A 140 -1.43 4.89 23.03
N GLN A 141 -2.10 5.74 22.25
CA GLN A 141 -2.41 5.45 20.83
C GLN A 141 -1.14 5.26 20.00
N PHE A 142 -0.14 6.11 20.21
CA PHE A 142 1.14 6.00 19.53
C PHE A 142 1.82 4.67 19.82
N ASN A 143 1.89 4.27 21.10
CA ASN A 143 2.51 3.00 21.52
C ASN A 143 1.79 1.79 20.92
N ILE A 144 0.44 1.78 20.96
CA ILE A 144 -0.38 0.72 20.35
C ILE A 144 -0.10 0.61 18.85
N GLY A 145 -0.01 1.76 18.16
CA GLY A 145 0.25 1.80 16.73
C GLY A 145 1.65 1.32 16.34
N VAL A 146 2.67 1.68 17.12
CA VAL A 146 4.05 1.21 16.94
C VAL A 146 4.14 -0.28 17.22
N GLU A 147 3.54 -0.78 18.31
CA GLU A 147 3.53 -2.21 18.63
C GLU A 147 2.86 -3.03 17.52
N PHE A 148 1.70 -2.55 17.05
CA PHE A 148 0.98 -3.18 15.94
C PHE A 148 1.84 -3.25 14.67
N ALA A 149 2.40 -2.12 14.25
CA ALA A 149 3.23 -2.05 13.04
C ALA A 149 4.53 -2.84 13.19
N THR A 150 5.10 -2.93 14.39
CA THR A 150 6.28 -3.76 14.68
C THR A 150 5.96 -5.22 14.45
N ARG A 151 4.86 -5.73 15.02
CA ARG A 151 4.42 -7.12 14.80
C ARG A 151 4.13 -7.40 13.33
N GLN A 152 3.42 -6.49 12.66
CA GLN A 152 3.12 -6.61 11.23
C GLN A 152 4.40 -6.71 10.40
N THR A 153 5.37 -5.84 10.69
CA THR A 153 6.67 -5.79 10.00
C THR A 153 7.50 -7.05 10.27
N SER A 154 7.58 -7.53 11.51
CA SER A 154 8.32 -8.74 11.87
C SER A 154 7.83 -9.96 11.09
N GLU A 155 6.52 -10.18 11.03
CA GLU A 155 5.94 -11.31 10.30
C GLU A 155 6.22 -11.22 8.79
N LEU A 156 6.16 -10.02 8.19
CA LEU A 156 6.52 -9.82 6.78
C LEU A 156 8.01 -10.11 6.52
N LEU A 157 8.90 -9.67 7.43
CA LEU A 157 10.33 -9.97 7.34
C LEU A 157 10.61 -11.47 7.45
N GLU A 158 9.96 -12.17 8.38
CA GLU A 158 10.06 -13.63 8.54
C GLU A 158 9.56 -14.38 7.30
N ALA A 159 8.53 -13.85 6.63
CA ALA A 159 8.02 -14.38 5.36
C ALA A 159 8.94 -14.10 4.15
N GLY A 160 10.00 -13.30 4.31
CA GLY A 160 10.98 -13.04 3.25
C GLY A 160 10.47 -12.11 2.14
N VAL A 161 9.63 -11.11 2.48
CA VAL A 161 9.16 -10.12 1.50
C VAL A 161 10.34 -9.40 0.82
N ALA A 162 10.13 -8.96 -0.42
CA ALA A 162 11.19 -8.36 -1.24
C ALA A 162 11.70 -6.99 -0.72
N GLY A 163 10.97 -6.37 0.20
CA GLY A 163 11.33 -5.11 0.83
C GLY A 163 10.20 -4.62 1.72
N LEU A 164 10.34 -3.42 2.28
CA LEU A 164 9.30 -2.75 3.07
C LEU A 164 9.18 -1.29 2.61
N HIS A 165 7.96 -0.78 2.47
CA HIS A 165 7.70 0.62 2.17
C HIS A 165 6.88 1.26 3.29
N PHE A 166 7.41 2.29 3.95
CA PHE A 166 6.72 2.96 5.06
C PHE A 166 6.11 4.29 4.63
N TYR A 167 4.80 4.43 4.83
CA TYR A 167 4.09 5.71 4.73
C TYR A 167 4.31 6.52 6.01
N VAL A 168 5.27 7.44 6.00
CA VAL A 168 5.65 8.18 7.23
C VAL A 168 4.80 9.42 7.49
N LEU A 169 4.01 9.90 6.52
CA LEU A 169 3.16 11.11 6.67
C LEU A 169 3.90 12.34 7.24
N ASN A 170 5.16 12.54 6.83
CA ASN A 170 6.09 13.56 7.35
C ASN A 170 6.39 13.45 8.87
N LYS A 171 6.15 12.29 9.49
CA LYS A 171 6.43 11.98 10.89
C LYS A 171 7.23 10.69 10.99
N SER A 172 8.53 10.80 11.27
CA SER A 172 9.45 9.65 11.25
C SER A 172 9.45 8.83 12.54
N GLU A 173 9.01 9.38 13.67
CA GLU A 173 9.22 8.79 15.00
C GLU A 173 8.67 7.36 15.13
N ALA A 174 7.43 7.13 14.72
CA ALA A 174 6.83 5.79 14.77
C ALA A 174 7.56 4.80 13.87
N THR A 175 8.00 5.24 12.68
CA THR A 175 8.75 4.39 11.76
C THR A 175 10.14 4.07 12.34
N ASP A 176 10.86 5.05 12.88
CA ASP A 176 12.17 4.82 13.52
C ASP A 176 12.06 3.82 14.67
N GLN A 177 11.02 3.91 15.51
CA GLN A 177 10.78 2.94 16.58
C GLN A 177 10.49 1.53 16.05
N VAL A 178 9.68 1.39 15.00
CA VAL A 178 9.43 0.09 14.35
C VAL A 178 10.75 -0.50 13.82
N LEU A 179 11.53 0.27 13.05
CA LEU A 179 12.77 -0.21 12.44
C LEU A 179 13.81 -0.67 13.49
N ARG A 180 13.84 -0.04 14.67
CA ARG A 180 14.70 -0.44 15.81
C ARG A 180 14.20 -1.68 16.55
N SER A 181 12.91 -1.96 16.47
CA SER A 181 12.26 -3.02 17.24
C SER A 181 12.18 -4.36 16.50
N VAL A 182 12.38 -4.36 15.18
CA VAL A 182 12.37 -5.58 14.35
C VAL A 182 13.76 -6.19 14.19
N HIS A 183 13.80 -7.49 13.91
CA HIS A 183 15.03 -8.19 13.57
C HIS A 183 15.22 -8.22 12.04
N TRP A 184 16.29 -7.61 11.55
CA TRP A 184 16.59 -7.61 10.13
C TRP A 184 17.28 -8.91 9.71
N PRO A 185 16.78 -9.60 8.67
CA PRO A 185 17.50 -10.73 8.10
C PRO A 185 18.89 -10.28 7.62
N ARG A 186 19.90 -11.13 7.83
CA ARG A 186 21.30 -10.86 7.47
C ARG A 186 21.58 -11.04 5.98
#